data_AF-A0A957K8E2-F1
#
_entry.id   AF-A0A957K8E2-F1
#
_cell.length_a   1.000
_cell.length_b   1.000
_cell.length_c   1.000
_cell.angle_alpha   90.00
_cell.angle_beta   90.00
_cell.angle_gamma   90.00
#
_symmetry.space_group_name_H-M   'P 1'
#
loop_
_entity.id
_entity.type
_entity.pdbx_description
1 polymer ?
#
loop_
_entity_poly.entity_id
_entity_poly.type
_entity_poly.pdbx_seq_one_letter_code
_entity_poly.pdbx_strand_id
1 'polypeptide(L)'
;PIVLGGKLLGTVITLLVQITVLMLFGHFVFDIFWGDWLPLLAAGAALVLIAAATGLLLVSLVRNSRQSGFVYGGVLTITGMVGLIGIFAGGVSSPTLATITLLVPQGWTVRAFEAAMAGGGLGEMVGSLAGVLVWSAVFLAISQYRLARRFA
;
A
#
# COMPACT_ATOMS: atom_id res chain seq x y z
N PRO A 1 7.60 17.82 15.63
CA PRO A 1 7.62 16.36 15.88
C PRO A 1 6.26 15.79 16.35
N ILE A 2 5.67 16.30 17.43
CA ILE A 2 4.43 15.77 18.04
C ILE A 2 3.21 15.87 17.10
N VAL A 3 3.03 16.99 16.40
CA VAL A 3 1.89 17.19 15.47
C VAL A 3 1.96 16.25 14.26
N LEU A 4 3.17 16.00 13.73
CA LEU A 4 3.38 15.05 12.63
C LEU A 4 3.11 13.60 13.07
N GLY A 5 3.54 13.23 14.28
CA GLY A 5 3.26 11.92 14.86
C GLY A 5 1.77 11.66 15.06
N GLY A 6 1.03 12.65 15.60
CA GLY A 6 -0.42 12.55 15.77
C GLY A 6 -1.16 12.41 14.43
N LYS A 7 -0.74 13.15 13.39
CA LYS A 7 -1.32 13.03 12.05
C LYS A 7 -1.09 11.64 11.45
N LEU A 8 0.14 11.11 11.55
CA LEU A 8 0.46 9.77 11.06
C LEU A 8 -0.36 8.69 11.78
N LEU A 9 -0.49 8.79 13.11
CA LEU A 9 -1.31 7.87 13.89
C LEU A 9 -2.78 7.91 13.45
N GLY A 10 -3.34 9.10 13.25
CA GLY A 10 -4.69 9.26 12.72
C GLY A 10 -4.86 8.62 11.34
N THR A 11 -3.87 8.77 10.45
CA THR A 11 -3.88 8.11 9.13
C THR A 11 -3.83 6.59 9.26
N VAL A 12 -2.96 6.04 10.11
CA VAL A 12 -2.85 4.59 10.33
C VAL A 12 -4.17 4.02 10.86
N ILE A 13 -4.78 4.65 11.87
CA ILE A 13 -6.08 4.22 12.42
C ILE A 13 -7.16 4.26 11.33
N THR A 14 -7.20 5.33 10.54
CA THR A 14 -8.18 5.46 9.45
C THR A 14 -8.02 4.35 8.42
N LEU A 15 -6.79 4.04 8.01
CA LEU A 15 -6.50 2.98 7.04
C LEU A 15 -6.85 1.59 7.59
N LEU A 16 -6.59 1.34 8.89
CA LEU A 16 -7.00 0.10 9.56
C LEU A 16 -8.52 -0.06 9.55
N VAL A 17 -9.26 0.99 9.89
CA VAL A 17 -10.73 0.95 9.84
C VAL A 17 -11.21 0.70 8.40
N GLN A 18 -10.65 1.40 7.41
CA GLN A 18 -11.04 1.26 6.01
C GLN A 18 -10.82 -0.17 5.50
N ILE A 19 -9.63 -0.74 5.70
CA ILE A 19 -9.32 -2.07 5.21
C ILE A 19 -10.17 -3.13 5.91
N THR A 20 -10.36 -3.03 7.23
CA THR A 20 -11.22 -3.97 7.97
C THR A 20 -12.65 -3.93 7.46
N VAL A 21 -13.23 -2.74 7.25
CA VAL A 21 -14.60 -2.61 6.73
C VAL A 21 -14.72 -3.23 5.34
N LEU A 22 -13.76 -2.96 4.44
CA LEU A 22 -13.78 -3.53 3.08
C LEU A 22 -13.67 -5.05 3.08
N MET A 23 -12.82 -5.60 3.93
CA MET A 23 -12.62 -7.06 4.00
C MET A 23 -13.83 -7.77 4.59
N LEU A 24 -14.41 -7.22 5.66
CA LEU A 24 -15.66 -7.74 6.24
C LEU A 24 -16.80 -7.65 5.22
N PHE A 25 -16.93 -6.54 4.51
CA PHE A 25 -17.91 -6.40 3.44
C PHE A 25 -17.69 -7.44 2.34
N GLY A 26 -16.44 -7.61 1.89
CA GLY A 26 -16.09 -8.62 0.89
C GLY A 26 -16.42 -10.05 1.33
N HIS A 27 -16.19 -10.37 2.59
CA HIS A 27 -16.53 -11.67 3.16
C HIS A 27 -18.04 -11.89 3.26
N PHE A 28 -18.79 -10.95 3.86
CA PHE A 28 -20.22 -11.16 4.11
C PHE A 28 -21.12 -10.96 2.88
N VAL A 29 -20.71 -10.12 1.93
CA VAL A 29 -21.55 -9.78 0.76
C VAL A 29 -21.17 -10.60 -0.46
N PHE A 30 -19.88 -10.89 -0.65
CA PHE A 30 -19.36 -11.58 -1.84
C PHE A 30 -18.80 -12.97 -1.55
N ASP A 31 -18.87 -13.44 -0.30
CA ASP A 31 -18.34 -14.73 0.14
C ASP A 31 -16.85 -14.91 -0.19
N ILE A 32 -16.08 -13.82 -0.10
CA ILE A 32 -14.64 -13.84 -0.40
C ILE A 32 -13.89 -14.51 0.76
N PHE A 33 -13.13 -15.55 0.41
CA PHE A 33 -12.14 -16.15 1.28
C PHE A 33 -10.81 -15.40 1.16
N TRP A 34 -10.45 -14.66 2.21
CA TRP A 34 -9.24 -13.84 2.24
C TRP A 34 -7.97 -14.59 2.67
N GLY A 35 -8.09 -15.84 3.11
CA GLY A 35 -6.98 -16.61 3.69
C GLY A 35 -7.05 -16.73 5.21
N ASP A 36 -6.05 -17.44 5.77
CA ASP A 36 -5.89 -17.57 7.21
C ASP A 36 -5.60 -16.23 7.88
N TRP A 37 -6.05 -16.10 9.14
CA TRP A 37 -6.03 -14.82 9.87
C TRP A 37 -4.62 -14.21 10.00
N LEU A 38 -3.58 -15.03 10.17
CA LEU A 38 -2.23 -14.54 10.44
C LEU A 38 -1.53 -13.99 9.18
N PRO A 39 -1.46 -14.71 8.05
CA PRO A 39 -1.06 -14.14 6.75
C PRO A 39 -1.87 -12.90 6.39
N LEU A 40 -3.18 -12.93 6.65
CA LEU A 40 -4.07 -11.85 6.30
C LEU A 40 -3.79 -10.57 7.09
N LEU A 41 -3.54 -10.68 8.40
CA LEU A 41 -3.12 -9.55 9.23
C LEU A 41 -1.76 -8.99 8.78
N ALA A 42 -0.82 -9.84 8.38
CA ALA A 42 0.46 -9.40 7.85
C ALA A 42 0.31 -8.62 6.54
N ALA A 43 -0.53 -9.11 5.61
CA ALA A 43 -0.85 -8.39 4.37
C ALA A 43 -1.54 -7.04 4.65
N GLY A 44 -2.49 -7.01 5.58
CA GLY A 44 -3.18 -5.79 5.99
C GLY A 44 -2.24 -4.76 6.62
N ALA A 45 -1.37 -5.19 7.53
CA ALA A 45 -0.37 -4.32 8.15
C ALA A 45 0.62 -3.75 7.11
N ALA A 46 1.05 -4.59 6.17
CA ALA A 46 1.88 -4.18 5.05
C ALA A 46 1.20 -3.12 4.16
N LEU A 47 -0.09 -3.28 3.86
CA LEU A 47 -0.88 -2.30 3.13
C LEU A 47 -0.96 -0.96 3.86
N VAL A 48 -1.29 -0.98 5.16
CA VAL A 48 -1.40 0.25 5.95
C VAL A 48 -0.07 0.98 6.01
N LEU A 49 1.04 0.26 6.25
CA LEU A 49 2.37 0.85 6.31
C LEU A 49 2.74 1.53 4.99
N ILE A 50 2.61 0.82 3.87
CA ILE A 50 3.03 1.36 2.57
C ILE A 50 2.12 2.48 2.10
N ALA A 51 0.82 2.40 2.38
CA ALA A 51 -0.14 3.45 2.04
C ALA A 51 0.15 4.73 2.84
N ALA A 52 0.45 4.61 4.14
CA ALA A 52 0.85 5.76 4.96
C ALA A 52 2.16 6.38 4.47
N ALA A 53 3.18 5.57 4.16
CA ALA A 53 4.46 6.05 3.63
C ALA A 53 4.31 6.74 2.27
N THR A 54 3.51 6.16 1.36
CA THR A 54 3.21 6.73 0.04
C THR A 54 2.45 8.04 0.18
N GLY A 55 1.43 8.08 1.04
CA GLY A 55 0.68 9.30 1.31
C GLY A 55 1.58 10.44 1.81
N LEU A 56 2.51 10.14 2.73
CA LEU A 56 3.45 11.12 3.24
C LEU A 56 4.41 11.63 2.15
N LEU A 57 4.86 10.74 1.26
CA LEU A 57 5.67 11.13 0.11
C LEU A 57 4.91 12.09 -0.78
N LEU A 58 3.68 11.75 -1.17
CA LEU A 58 2.86 12.62 -2.01
C LEU A 58 2.61 13.98 -1.36
N VAL A 59 2.31 14.02 -0.06
CA VAL A 59 2.21 15.28 0.71
C VAL A 59 3.49 16.10 0.60
N SER A 60 4.65 15.46 0.69
CA SER A 60 5.96 16.14 0.58
C SER A 60 6.25 16.68 -0.83
N LEU A 61 5.63 16.12 -1.87
CA LEU A 61 5.77 16.56 -3.26
C LEU A 61 4.84 17.73 -3.59
N VAL A 62 3.66 17.79 -2.98
CA VAL A 62 2.64 18.80 -3.28
C VAL A 62 3.03 20.16 -2.70
N ARG A 63 3.25 21.13 -3.59
CA ARG A 63 3.58 22.53 -3.21
C ARG A 63 2.35 23.41 -3.07
N ASN A 64 1.32 23.20 -3.91
CA ASN A 64 0.11 24.02 -3.97
C ASN A 64 -1.14 23.12 -3.99
N SER A 65 -2.24 23.55 -3.36
CA SER A 65 -3.53 22.85 -3.34
C SER A 65 -4.10 22.60 -4.74
N ARG A 66 -3.79 23.44 -5.74
CA ARG A 66 -4.19 23.17 -7.14
C ARG A 66 -3.51 21.95 -7.76
N GLN A 67 -2.32 21.58 -7.27
CA GLN A 67 -1.58 20.40 -7.76
C GLN A 67 -1.98 19.12 -7.02
N SER A 68 -2.62 19.23 -5.85
CA SER A 68 -2.94 18.06 -5.03
C SER A 68 -3.83 17.08 -5.79
N GLY A 69 -4.89 17.56 -6.45
CA GLY A 69 -5.81 16.71 -7.21
C GLY A 69 -5.09 15.90 -8.30
N PHE A 70 -4.22 16.54 -9.07
CA PHE A 70 -3.44 15.86 -10.11
C PHE A 70 -2.42 14.88 -9.53
N VAL A 71 -1.70 15.25 -8.48
CA VAL A 71 -0.66 14.40 -7.88
C VAL A 71 -1.27 13.21 -7.16
N TYR A 72 -2.26 13.42 -6.28
CA TYR A 72 -2.93 12.31 -5.60
C TYR A 72 -3.70 11.46 -6.60
N GLY A 73 -4.55 12.07 -7.43
CA GLY A 73 -5.36 11.33 -8.40
C GLY A 73 -4.53 10.60 -9.44
N GLY A 74 -3.69 11.32 -10.19
CA GLY A 74 -2.91 10.78 -11.30
C GLY A 74 -1.87 9.76 -10.85
N VAL A 75 -1.04 10.10 -9.85
CA VAL A 75 0.03 9.18 -9.42
C VAL A 75 -0.55 7.94 -8.77
N LEU A 76 -1.53 8.06 -7.86
CA LEU A 76 -2.12 6.89 -7.21
C LEU A 76 -2.89 6.01 -8.19
N THR A 77 -3.58 6.60 -9.18
CA THR A 77 -4.29 5.81 -10.19
C THR A 77 -3.31 5.03 -11.05
N ILE A 78 -2.29 5.68 -11.61
CA ILE A 78 -1.30 5.01 -12.48
C ILE A 78 -0.57 3.93 -11.69
N THR A 79 -0.05 4.25 -10.51
CA THR A 79 0.70 3.29 -9.70
C THR A 79 -0.20 2.17 -9.16
N GLY A 80 -1.45 2.46 -8.82
CA GLY A 80 -2.46 1.46 -8.49
C GLY A 80 -2.73 0.51 -9.65
N MET A 81 -3.01 1.04 -10.85
CA MET A 81 -3.24 0.22 -12.05
C MET A 81 -2.05 -0.67 -12.38
N VAL A 82 -0.81 -0.15 -12.25
CA VAL A 82 0.41 -0.95 -12.46
C VAL A 82 0.55 -2.04 -11.39
N GLY A 83 0.30 -1.72 -10.12
CA GLY A 83 0.42 -2.68 -9.02
C GLY A 83 -0.63 -3.80 -9.08
N LEU A 84 -1.81 -3.48 -9.62
CA LEU A 84 -2.97 -4.36 -9.76
C LEU A 84 -3.13 -4.90 -11.20
N ILE A 85 -2.12 -4.74 -12.07
CA ILE A 85 -2.26 -5.02 -13.50
C ILE A 85 -2.65 -6.48 -13.79
N GLY A 86 -2.22 -7.43 -12.97
CA GLY A 86 -2.61 -8.84 -13.09
C GLY A 86 -4.12 -9.07 -12.86
N ILE A 87 -4.72 -8.31 -11.93
CA ILE A 87 -6.16 -8.35 -11.66
C ILE A 87 -6.93 -7.70 -12.82
N PHE A 88 -6.48 -6.53 -13.28
CA PHE A 88 -7.12 -5.82 -14.40
C PHE A 88 -6.99 -6.56 -15.74
N ALA A 89 -5.92 -7.33 -15.93
CA ALA A 89 -5.72 -8.18 -17.10
C ALA A 89 -6.49 -9.50 -17.05
N GLY A 90 -7.44 -9.67 -16.11
CA GLY A 90 -8.27 -10.87 -16.01
C GLY A 90 -7.52 -12.10 -15.52
N GLY A 91 -6.49 -11.92 -14.67
CA GLY A 91 -5.70 -13.04 -14.15
C GLY A 91 -4.72 -13.64 -15.16
N VAL A 92 -4.51 -12.98 -16.31
CA VAL A 92 -3.45 -13.38 -17.26
C VAL A 92 -2.10 -13.27 -16.57
N SER A 93 -1.56 -14.42 -16.20
CA SER A 93 -0.24 -14.53 -15.58
C SER A 93 0.84 -14.46 -16.66
N SER A 94 1.61 -13.38 -16.64
CA SER A 94 2.83 -13.25 -17.43
C SER A 94 3.98 -12.92 -16.48
N PRO A 95 5.15 -13.59 -16.60
CA PRO A 95 6.33 -13.24 -15.80
C PRO A 95 6.72 -11.77 -15.93
N THR A 96 6.49 -11.19 -17.11
CA THR A 96 6.73 -9.77 -17.38
C THR A 96 5.79 -8.88 -16.59
N LEU A 97 4.48 -9.18 -16.61
CA LEU A 97 3.48 -8.41 -15.85
C LEU A 97 3.74 -8.51 -14.35
N ALA A 98 4.07 -9.70 -13.85
CA ALA A 98 4.45 -9.89 -12.46
C ALA A 98 5.67 -9.02 -12.11
N THR A 99 6.70 -8.98 -12.95
CA THR A 99 7.89 -8.15 -12.70
C THR A 99 7.56 -6.66 -12.70
N ILE A 100 6.68 -6.20 -13.59
CA ILE A 100 6.24 -4.81 -13.68
C ILE A 100 5.56 -4.35 -12.38
N THR A 101 4.79 -5.22 -11.71
CA THR A 101 4.14 -4.83 -10.44
C THR A 101 5.13 -4.50 -9.33
N LEU A 102 6.38 -5.00 -9.40
CA LEU A 102 7.42 -4.73 -8.41
C LEU A 102 7.99 -3.31 -8.47
N LEU A 103 7.77 -2.61 -9.60
CA LEU A 103 8.22 -1.23 -9.80
C LEU A 103 7.44 -0.23 -8.96
N VAL A 104 6.27 -0.62 -8.47
CA VAL A 104 5.39 0.25 -7.69
C VAL A 104 5.12 -0.38 -6.32
N PRO A 105 4.98 0.45 -5.26
CA PRO A 105 4.80 -0.04 -3.90
C PRO A 105 3.55 -0.94 -3.77
N GLN A 106 2.47 -0.62 -4.49
CA GLN A 106 1.20 -1.33 -4.41
C GLN A 106 1.31 -2.81 -4.83
N GLY A 107 2.18 -3.13 -5.79
CA GLY A 107 2.32 -4.50 -6.28
C GLY A 107 2.85 -5.45 -5.20
N TRP A 108 3.68 -4.96 -4.29
CA TRP A 108 4.20 -5.77 -3.17
C TRP A 108 3.11 -6.15 -2.17
N THR A 109 2.16 -5.25 -1.92
CA THR A 109 1.00 -5.54 -1.06
C THR A 109 -0.01 -6.45 -1.73
N VAL A 110 -0.23 -6.29 -3.04
CA VAL A 110 -1.12 -7.18 -3.80
C VAL A 110 -0.61 -8.62 -3.72
N ARG A 111 0.69 -8.84 -3.93
CA ARG A 111 1.31 -10.17 -3.77
C ARG A 111 1.16 -10.75 -2.36
N ALA A 112 1.21 -9.92 -1.32
CA ALA A 112 0.97 -10.38 0.04
C ALA A 112 -0.48 -10.86 0.23
N PHE A 113 -1.46 -10.15 -0.32
CA PHE A 113 -2.86 -10.58 -0.31
C PHE A 113 -3.09 -11.84 -1.15
N GLU A 114 -2.48 -11.93 -2.33
CA GLU A 114 -2.56 -13.13 -3.19
C GLU A 114 -2.00 -14.36 -2.46
N ALA A 115 -0.86 -14.23 -1.77
CA ALA A 115 -0.28 -15.31 -0.98
C ALA A 115 -1.22 -15.74 0.18
N ALA A 116 -1.83 -14.79 0.88
CA ALA A 116 -2.80 -15.10 1.94
C ALA A 116 -4.03 -15.84 1.38
N MET A 117 -4.61 -15.35 0.28
CA MET A 117 -5.78 -15.96 -0.37
C MET A 117 -5.47 -17.35 -0.96
N ALA A 118 -4.23 -17.59 -1.37
CA ALA A 118 -3.77 -18.90 -1.84
C ALA A 118 -3.59 -19.93 -0.71
N GLY A 119 -3.80 -19.54 0.56
CA GLY A 119 -3.56 -20.39 1.73
C GLY A 119 -2.09 -20.48 2.14
N GLY A 120 -1.25 -19.57 1.64
CA GLY A 120 0.18 -19.52 1.95
C GLY A 120 0.47 -19.04 3.38
N GLY A 121 1.55 -19.55 3.96
CA GLY A 121 2.02 -19.12 5.28
C GLY A 121 2.85 -17.84 5.26
N LEU A 122 3.20 -17.31 6.46
CA LEU A 122 4.06 -16.12 6.58
C LEU A 122 5.42 -16.26 5.86
N GLY A 123 5.96 -17.49 5.77
CA GLY A 123 7.21 -17.77 5.08
C GLY A 123 7.18 -17.42 3.59
N GLU A 124 6.04 -17.64 2.94
CA GLU A 124 5.85 -17.33 1.51
C GLU A 124 5.69 -15.83 1.26
N MET A 125 5.31 -15.08 2.31
CA MET A 125 5.12 -13.63 2.24
C MET A 125 6.40 -12.84 2.49
N VAL A 126 7.49 -13.48 2.97
CA VAL A 126 8.72 -12.78 3.39
C VAL A 126 9.26 -11.86 2.29
N GLY A 127 9.28 -12.32 1.04
CA GLY A 127 9.72 -11.50 -0.08
C GLY A 127 8.84 -10.26 -0.27
N SER A 128 7.52 -10.45 -0.23
CA SER A 128 6.53 -9.38 -0.36
C SER A 128 6.66 -8.34 0.77
N LEU A 129 6.76 -8.81 2.01
CA LEU A 129 6.91 -7.97 3.20
C LEU A 129 8.24 -7.22 3.20
N ALA A 130 9.34 -7.85 2.79
CA ALA A 130 10.64 -7.21 2.68
C ALA A 130 10.61 -6.04 1.68
N GLY A 131 9.99 -6.24 0.51
CA GLY A 131 9.82 -5.16 -0.47
C GLY A 131 8.95 -4.01 0.07
N VAL A 132 7.89 -4.32 0.81
CA VAL A 132 7.08 -3.29 1.49
C VAL A 132 7.90 -2.47 2.46
N LEU A 133 8.75 -3.12 3.27
CA LEU A 133 9.62 -2.42 4.22
C LEU A 133 10.63 -1.53 3.50
N VAL A 134 11.26 -2.01 2.43
CA VAL A 134 12.22 -1.24 1.63
C VAL A 134 11.54 0.01 1.03
N TRP A 135 10.41 -0.15 0.35
CA TRP A 135 9.67 0.98 -0.23
C TRP A 135 9.22 1.98 0.83
N SER A 136 8.68 1.48 1.94
CA SER A 136 8.22 2.33 3.04
C SER A 136 9.38 3.13 3.64
N ALA A 137 10.54 2.50 3.87
CA ALA A 137 11.72 3.17 4.37
C ALA A 137 12.22 4.27 3.42
N VAL A 138 12.30 3.98 2.12
CA VAL A 138 12.69 4.97 1.10
C VAL A 138 11.73 6.15 1.09
N PHE A 139 10.43 5.89 1.08
CA PHE A 139 9.41 6.94 1.04
C PHE A 139 9.41 7.80 2.30
N LEU A 140 9.50 7.18 3.48
CA LEU A 140 9.57 7.92 4.74
C LEU A 140 10.84 8.77 4.80
N ALA A 141 12.00 8.24 4.38
CA ALA A 141 13.25 8.99 4.36
C ALA A 141 13.17 10.23 3.45
N ILE A 142 12.68 10.06 2.20
CA ILE A 142 12.50 11.17 1.26
C ILE A 142 11.50 12.19 1.80
N SER A 143 10.38 11.72 2.35
CA SER A 143 9.33 12.58 2.90
C SER A 143 9.84 13.41 4.07
N GLN A 144 10.53 12.78 5.01
CA GLN A 144 11.10 13.44 6.19
C GLN A 144 12.11 14.49 5.77
N TYR A 145 13.04 14.16 4.87
CA TYR A 145 14.03 15.09 4.36
C TYR A 145 13.39 16.32 3.69
N ARG A 146 12.38 16.11 2.83
CA ARG A 146 11.68 17.20 2.13
C ARG A 146 10.86 18.07 3.06
N LEU A 147 10.12 17.46 3.99
CA LEU A 147 9.28 18.21 4.94
C LEU A 147 10.14 18.97 5.96
N ALA A 148 11.24 18.38 6.44
CA ALA A 148 12.18 19.05 7.33
C ALA A 148 12.77 20.31 6.67
N ARG A 149 13.18 20.23 5.40
CA ARG A 149 13.66 21.40 4.65
C ARG A 149 12.59 22.46 4.35
N ARG A 150 11.30 22.10 4.39
CA ARG A 150 10.19 23.02 4.11
C ARG A 150 9.75 23.79 5.35
N PHE A 151 9.92 23.21 6.54
CA PHE A 151 9.46 23.76 7.82
C PHE A 151 10.61 24.21 8.75
N ALA A 152 11.87 24.02 8.33
CA ALA A 152 13.03 24.71 8.90
C ALA A 152 13.20 26.06 8.21
#